data_AF-A0A836WIS4-F1
#
_entry.id   AF-A0A836WIS4-F1
#
_cell.length_a   1.000
_cell.length_b   1.000
_cell.length_c   1.000
_cell.angle_alpha   90.00
_cell.angle_beta   90.00
_cell.angle_gamma   90.00
#
_symmetry.space_group_name_H-M   'P 1'
#
loop_
_entity.id
_entity.type
_entity.pdbx_description
1 polymer ?
#
loop_
_entity_poly.entity_id
_entity_poly.type
_entity_poly.pdbx_seq_one_letter_code
_entity_poly.pdbx_strand_id
1 'polypeptide(L)'
;MDGMRSFVCLHVLGGEVGAVLLEEGKVRDRLRVPSDALPSLEAFVSGRPVVVHSWDLVQGIEDYRTRMGRFGAWRGPIWEVEALARTTRWWAGDYGLGALGVREDDVLSAAEGLASTFLELLDELSSKDPRTLERMAYVAHGTELEEVFLEALRRSAGSPPRIGGRKHEPPKALSPREPPEEVPEEAVEEVLGEGGVCSERLPCYEHRPQQVLMAKAVCRAFNKGEVLLAEAGTGTGKSLAYLVPAVLWCAANGDRTVVSTHTKNLQDQLFFKDIPFLRDALGVPFRAALVKGRGNYLCRRRWERLFRDGISELNRHERRLLLHLVLWAQETETGDVEEHAGFPRRGLWGKLCSEAGSCLGNGCPFYDVCFAMSARRRALGSHIVVVNHSLVFSDLAAEHSVLGDYRNIIFDEAHTLEKVASQHLGRELSPWRLRSLISKLYEGGEAESGILAALGAELKATDAPGRSAILGKIGELIVLCGDVKEAGERFFGELAGRFPDPGPYGAKVRIRDGKFFEEVLEHLEGLLRGLRSLCEGLNVLGGWLEEEKVADAEEWRAELDAVRDAVGELAEDLKFTTEVGREDFVYWAELPPGEGRTEVKLCSAPLDVPPSWRSSTGR
;
A
#
# COMPACT_ATOMS: atom_id res chain seq x y z
N MET A 1 13.75 23.69 29.14
CA MET A 1 13.78 24.31 27.80
C MET A 1 12.39 24.84 27.51
N ASP A 2 12.25 26.17 27.42
CA ASP A 2 11.01 26.92 27.16
C ASP A 2 10.56 26.88 25.67
N GLY A 3 11.07 25.94 24.86
CA GLY A 3 11.02 26.01 23.38
C GLY A 3 9.63 26.12 22.76
N MET A 4 8.61 25.49 23.36
CA MET A 4 7.23 25.53 22.85
C MET A 4 6.36 26.60 23.51
N ARG A 5 6.93 27.40 24.43
CA ARG A 5 6.27 28.57 25.03
C ARG A 5 6.40 29.82 24.17
N SER A 6 7.32 29.86 23.21
CA SER A 6 7.52 31.00 22.30
C SER A 6 7.90 30.50 20.90
N PHE A 7 7.04 30.74 19.90
CA PHE A 7 7.27 30.33 18.51
C PHE A 7 6.63 31.33 17.54
N VAL A 8 7.07 31.31 16.28
CA VAL A 8 6.51 32.16 15.23
C VAL A 8 5.78 31.32 14.19
N CYS A 9 4.52 31.64 13.90
CA CYS A 9 3.78 31.07 12.78
C CYS A 9 3.97 31.92 11.54
N LEU A 10 4.28 31.30 10.41
CA LEU A 10 4.44 31.96 9.12
C LEU A 10 3.44 31.46 8.08
N HIS A 11 2.91 32.40 7.30
CA HIS A 11 2.16 32.12 6.09
C HIS A 11 2.55 33.07 4.95
N VAL A 12 2.38 32.62 3.70
CA VAL A 12 2.64 33.43 2.50
C VAL A 12 1.37 33.49 1.66
N LEU A 13 0.92 34.70 1.32
CA LEU A 13 -0.28 34.92 0.50
C LEU A 13 -0.07 36.14 -0.38
N GLY A 14 -0.32 36.01 -1.68
CA GLY A 14 -0.29 37.16 -2.61
C GLY A 14 1.05 37.90 -2.71
N GLY A 15 2.19 37.21 -2.46
CA GLY A 15 3.53 37.82 -2.49
C GLY A 15 3.93 38.52 -1.19
N GLU A 16 3.13 38.42 -0.13
CA GLU A 16 3.42 38.91 1.21
C GLU A 16 3.61 37.75 2.18
N VAL A 17 4.38 37.99 3.25
CA VAL A 17 4.60 37.09 4.38
C VAL A 17 3.92 37.68 5.61
N GLY A 18 3.08 36.88 6.25
CA GLY A 18 2.49 37.14 7.55
C GLY A 18 3.21 36.30 8.59
N ALA A 19 3.66 36.95 9.66
CA ALA A 19 4.33 36.33 10.79
C ALA A 19 3.63 36.69 12.09
N VAL A 20 3.32 35.69 12.91
CA VAL A 20 2.63 35.86 14.18
C VAL A 20 3.49 35.25 15.28
N LEU A 21 3.91 36.07 16.25
CA LEU A 21 4.64 35.62 17.43
C LEU A 21 3.63 35.17 18.49
N LEU A 22 3.73 33.91 18.91
CA LEU A 22 2.99 33.39 20.04
C LEU A 22 3.91 33.26 21.25
N GLU A 23 3.44 33.72 22.41
CA GLU A 23 4.05 33.40 23.70
C GLU A 23 2.97 32.95 24.69
N GLU A 24 3.19 31.80 25.32
CA GLU A 24 2.24 31.13 26.23
C GLU A 24 0.86 30.89 25.56
N GLY A 25 0.88 30.52 24.28
CA GLY A 25 -0.32 30.25 23.49
C GLY A 25 -1.14 31.50 23.12
N LYS A 26 -0.61 32.71 23.37
CA LYS A 26 -1.27 33.98 23.02
C LYS A 26 -0.46 34.74 21.99
N VAL A 27 -1.16 35.35 21.04
CA VAL A 27 -0.52 36.26 20.07
C VAL A 27 0.07 37.46 20.82
N ARG A 28 1.38 37.65 20.69
CA ARG A 28 2.12 38.78 21.28
C ARG A 28 2.43 39.86 20.28
N ASP A 29 2.80 39.47 19.07
CA ASP A 29 3.19 40.41 18.03
C ASP A 29 2.87 39.89 16.64
N ARG A 30 2.79 40.80 15.65
CA ARG A 30 2.46 40.51 14.27
C ARG A 30 3.36 41.30 13.34
N LEU A 31 3.84 40.65 12.29
CA LEU A 31 4.62 41.27 11.24
C LEU A 31 4.03 40.91 9.88
N ARG A 32 3.77 41.92 9.06
CA ARG A 32 3.42 41.77 7.64
C ARG A 32 4.50 42.42 6.80
N VAL A 33 5.13 41.66 5.92
CA VAL A 33 6.20 42.16 5.05
C VAL A 33 6.08 41.57 3.64
N PRO A 34 6.59 42.26 2.60
CA PRO A 34 6.79 41.65 1.30
C PRO A 34 7.64 40.37 1.38
N SER A 35 7.38 39.39 0.51
CA SER A 35 8.09 38.09 0.51
C SER A 35 9.59 38.18 0.29
N ASP A 36 10.09 39.28 -0.26
CA ASP A 36 11.51 39.58 -0.46
C ASP A 36 12.19 40.22 0.76
N ALA A 37 11.45 40.63 1.80
CA ALA A 37 11.94 41.37 2.97
C ALA A 37 12.51 40.47 4.09
N LEU A 38 13.43 39.57 3.73
CA LEU A 38 14.05 38.59 4.64
C LEU A 38 14.66 39.16 5.94
N PRO A 39 15.36 40.31 5.97
CA PRO A 39 15.98 40.82 7.21
C PRO A 39 14.98 41.12 8.32
N SER A 40 13.83 41.69 7.96
CA SER A 40 12.78 42.02 8.93
C SER A 40 12.16 40.76 9.49
N LEU A 41 11.98 39.74 8.65
CA LEU A 41 11.47 38.44 9.06
C LEU A 41 12.46 37.72 10.00
N GLU A 42 13.75 37.71 9.66
CA GLU A 42 14.79 37.11 10.52
C GLU A 42 14.89 37.78 11.89
N ALA A 43 14.84 39.12 11.93
CA ALA A 43 14.85 39.87 13.17
C ALA A 43 13.63 39.57 14.05
N PHE A 44 12.45 39.42 13.43
CA PHE A 44 11.21 39.09 14.14
C PHE A 44 11.23 37.68 14.74
N VAL A 45 11.66 36.70 13.95
CA VAL A 45 11.79 35.31 14.40
C VAL A 45 12.81 35.20 15.53
N SER A 46 13.98 35.84 15.37
CA SER A 46 15.05 35.87 16.37
C SER A 46 15.49 34.47 16.86
N GLY A 47 15.60 33.51 15.94
CA GLY A 47 16.04 32.14 16.24
C GLY A 47 15.00 31.25 16.94
N ARG A 48 13.75 31.71 17.11
CA ARG A 48 12.66 30.89 17.65
C ARG A 48 12.26 29.75 16.70
N PRO A 49 11.63 28.68 17.24
CA PRO A 49 10.94 27.69 16.42
C PRO A 49 9.89 28.33 15.53
N VAL A 50 9.71 27.76 14.34
CA VAL A 50 8.75 28.27 13.37
C VAL A 50 7.79 27.23 12.87
N VAL A 51 6.52 27.61 12.89
CA VAL A 51 5.41 26.79 12.44
C VAL A 51 5.02 27.25 11.04
N VAL A 52 4.98 26.30 10.11
CA VAL A 52 4.54 26.50 8.72
C VAL A 52 3.50 25.46 8.35
N HIS A 53 2.72 25.74 7.31
CA HIS A 53 1.77 24.76 6.78
C HIS A 53 2.50 23.55 6.17
N SER A 54 3.34 23.79 5.16
CA SER A 54 4.11 22.77 4.44
C SER A 54 5.56 23.19 4.18
N TRP A 55 6.44 22.21 3.91
CA TRP A 55 7.86 22.47 3.60
C TRP A 55 8.09 23.25 2.30
N ASP A 56 7.16 23.18 1.33
CA ASP A 56 7.27 23.93 0.06
C ASP A 56 7.32 25.44 0.30
N LEU A 57 6.63 25.91 1.34
CA LEU A 57 6.66 27.30 1.81
C LEU A 57 8.07 27.71 2.28
N VAL A 58 8.80 26.78 2.87
CA VAL A 58 10.18 26.96 3.38
C VAL A 58 11.19 26.90 2.24
N GLN A 59 11.04 25.97 1.29
CA GLN A 59 11.87 25.90 0.10
C GLN A 59 11.81 27.18 -0.72
N GLY A 60 10.64 27.80 -0.89
CA GLY A 60 10.52 29.10 -1.56
C GLY A 60 11.36 30.21 -0.88
N ILE A 61 11.46 30.16 0.45
CA ILE A 61 12.28 31.08 1.25
C ILE A 61 13.78 30.72 1.12
N GLU A 62 14.14 29.44 1.12
CA GLU A 62 15.53 28.97 0.96
C GLU A 62 16.10 29.19 -0.46
N ASP A 63 15.30 28.94 -1.50
CA ASP A 63 15.67 29.15 -2.90
C ASP A 63 15.88 30.64 -3.22
N TYR A 64 15.03 31.50 -2.66
CA TYR A 64 15.18 32.96 -2.78
C TYR A 64 16.46 33.46 -2.10
N ARG A 65 16.84 32.91 -0.93
CA ARG A 65 18.09 33.22 -0.23
C ARG A 65 19.32 32.84 -1.05
N THR A 66 19.28 31.65 -1.65
CA THR A 66 20.36 31.12 -2.49
C THR A 66 20.61 32.03 -3.69
N ARG A 67 19.56 32.56 -4.32
CA ARG A 67 19.65 33.55 -5.40
C ARG A 67 20.22 34.90 -4.97
N MET A 68 20.07 35.29 -3.70
CA MET A 68 20.49 36.59 -3.15
C MET A 68 21.87 36.58 -2.46
N GLY A 69 22.62 35.47 -2.52
CA GLY A 69 23.97 35.37 -1.98
C GLY A 69 24.07 35.51 -0.45
N ARG A 70 22.95 35.35 0.27
CA ARG A 70 22.89 35.39 1.73
C ARG A 70 23.02 33.99 2.31
N PHE A 71 24.24 33.65 2.73
CA PHE A 71 24.53 32.38 3.41
C PHE A 71 24.24 32.49 4.92
N GLY A 72 23.35 31.63 5.41
CA GLY A 72 23.04 31.44 6.83
C GLY A 72 21.69 30.75 6.98
N ALA A 73 21.63 29.62 7.68
CA ALA A 73 20.37 28.90 7.90
C ALA A 73 19.47 29.63 8.89
N TRP A 74 18.15 29.46 8.73
CA TRP A 74 17.22 29.58 9.85
C TRP A 74 17.80 28.80 11.04
N ARG A 75 18.01 29.44 12.20
CA ARG A 75 18.73 28.80 13.33
C ARG A 75 17.83 28.04 14.31
N GLY A 76 16.51 28.22 14.22
CA GLY A 76 15.51 27.46 14.98
C GLY A 76 14.90 26.28 14.19
N PRO A 77 14.26 25.33 14.89
CA PRO A 77 13.55 24.22 14.25
C PRO A 77 12.31 24.71 13.49
N ILE A 78 11.92 23.97 12.46
CA ILE A 78 10.72 24.23 11.67
C ILE A 78 9.73 23.09 11.90
N TRP A 79 8.52 23.42 12.34
CA TRP A 79 7.44 22.49 12.63
C TRP A 79 6.37 22.59 11.54
N GLU A 80 6.11 21.48 10.88
CA GLU A 80 5.19 21.40 9.77
C GLU A 80 3.81 20.94 10.26
N VAL A 81 2.80 21.81 10.11
CA VAL A 81 1.42 21.53 10.52
C VAL A 81 0.82 20.41 9.69
N GLU A 82 1.08 20.37 8.39
CA GLU A 82 0.58 19.32 7.51
C GLU A 82 1.07 17.93 7.95
N ALA A 83 2.36 17.80 8.29
CA ALA A 83 2.94 16.55 8.76
C ALA A 83 2.37 16.12 10.13
N LEU A 84 2.16 17.08 11.04
CA LEU A 84 1.52 16.81 12.33
C LEU A 84 0.05 16.39 12.16
N ALA A 85 -0.71 17.11 11.32
CA ALA A 85 -2.10 16.79 11.01
C ALA A 85 -2.25 15.43 10.34
N ARG A 86 -1.36 15.08 9.42
CA ARG A 86 -1.31 13.76 8.78
C ARG A 86 -1.11 12.64 9.78
N THR A 87 -0.44 12.93 10.89
CA THR A 87 -0.18 11.97 11.97
C THR A 87 -1.37 11.85 12.93
N THR A 88 -1.92 12.97 13.40
CA THR A 88 -2.98 12.98 14.42
C THR A 88 -4.37 12.73 13.84
N ARG A 89 -4.62 13.19 12.62
CA ARG A 89 -5.90 13.09 11.88
C ARG A 89 -5.69 12.26 10.61
N TRP A 90 -5.14 11.05 10.77
CA TRP A 90 -4.78 10.14 9.67
C TRP A 90 -5.95 9.76 8.74
N TRP A 91 -7.19 9.88 9.22
CA TRP A 91 -8.42 9.61 8.48
C TRP A 91 -8.84 10.74 7.52
N ALA A 92 -8.22 11.92 7.61
CA ALA A 92 -8.55 13.04 6.74
C ALA A 92 -8.06 12.81 5.31
N GLY A 93 -8.90 13.13 4.33
CA GLY A 93 -8.58 12.98 2.91
C GLY A 93 -7.75 14.12 2.31
N ASP A 94 -7.64 15.23 3.04
CA ASP A 94 -6.92 16.44 2.64
C ASP A 94 -6.34 17.14 3.89
N TYR A 95 -5.17 17.73 3.74
CA TYR A 95 -4.43 18.46 4.77
C TYR A 95 -4.05 19.88 4.34
N GLY A 96 -4.62 20.38 3.24
CA GLY A 96 -4.54 21.79 2.86
C GLY A 96 -5.16 22.71 3.92
N LEU A 97 -4.76 23.98 3.92
CA LEU A 97 -5.20 24.98 4.90
C LEU A 97 -6.72 25.03 5.08
N GLY A 98 -7.48 25.05 3.99
CA GLY A 98 -8.94 25.04 4.03
C GLY A 98 -9.54 23.78 4.69
N ALA A 99 -8.96 22.61 4.42
CA ALA A 99 -9.37 21.35 5.05
C ALA A 99 -9.06 21.32 6.56
N LEU A 100 -8.01 22.03 6.97
CA LEU A 100 -7.65 22.24 8.38
C LEU A 100 -8.46 23.35 9.06
N GLY A 101 -9.37 24.02 8.34
CA GLY A 101 -10.20 25.10 8.87
C GLY A 101 -9.50 26.47 8.92
N VAL A 102 -8.32 26.60 8.32
CA VAL A 102 -7.61 27.88 8.23
C VAL A 102 -8.19 28.69 7.08
N ARG A 103 -8.69 29.89 7.40
CA ARG A 103 -9.20 30.85 6.41
C ARG A 103 -8.07 31.72 5.89
N GLU A 104 -8.00 31.87 4.57
CA GLU A 104 -7.02 32.72 3.89
C GLU A 104 -7.64 34.05 3.45
N ASP A 105 -8.32 34.75 4.37
CA ASP A 105 -8.89 36.07 4.10
C ASP A 105 -7.78 37.13 3.95
N ASP A 106 -6.73 37.05 4.76
CA ASP A 106 -5.48 37.81 4.65
C ASP A 106 -4.29 37.03 5.24
N VAL A 107 -3.07 37.49 4.98
CA VAL A 107 -1.85 36.75 5.35
C VAL A 107 -1.64 36.63 6.87
N LEU A 108 -2.08 37.62 7.67
CA LEU A 108 -1.97 37.56 9.13
C LEU A 108 -3.05 36.66 9.73
N SER A 109 -4.30 36.75 9.24
CA SER A 109 -5.37 35.85 9.72
C SER A 109 -5.08 34.39 9.40
N ALA A 110 -4.49 34.09 8.24
CA ALA A 110 -4.04 32.75 7.90
C ALA A 110 -2.92 32.26 8.84
N ALA A 111 -1.94 33.11 9.17
CA ALA A 111 -0.87 32.77 10.11
C ALA A 111 -1.39 32.56 11.55
N GLU A 112 -2.40 33.33 11.99
CA GLU A 112 -3.09 33.10 13.26
C GLU A 112 -3.91 31.81 13.27
N GLY A 113 -4.65 31.55 12.19
CA GLY A 113 -5.41 30.32 12.02
C GLY A 113 -4.49 29.09 12.07
N LEU A 114 -3.36 29.15 11.37
CA LEU A 114 -2.33 28.12 11.41
C LEU A 114 -1.78 27.89 12.83
N ALA A 115 -1.59 28.95 13.61
CA ALA A 115 -1.17 28.86 15.00
C ALA A 115 -2.20 28.15 15.88
N SER A 116 -3.49 28.49 15.72
CA SER A 116 -4.59 27.82 16.41
C SER A 116 -4.62 26.34 16.07
N THR A 117 -4.59 26.02 14.77
CA THR A 117 -4.56 24.62 14.29
C THR A 117 -3.38 23.85 14.86
N PHE A 118 -2.17 24.44 14.89
CA PHE A 118 -1.00 23.77 15.47
C PHE A 118 -1.19 23.44 16.96
N LEU A 119 -1.72 24.39 17.74
CA LEU A 119 -1.99 24.17 19.17
C LEU A 119 -3.09 23.13 19.38
N GLU A 120 -4.15 23.14 18.58
CA GLU A 120 -5.21 22.12 18.61
C GLU A 120 -4.66 20.72 18.32
N LEU A 121 -3.83 20.56 17.29
CA LEU A 121 -3.22 19.28 16.95
C LEU A 121 -2.26 18.81 18.05
N LEU A 122 -1.53 19.74 18.69
CA LEU A 122 -0.67 19.43 19.82
C LEU A 122 -1.46 18.96 21.04
N ASP A 123 -2.59 19.59 21.34
CA ASP A 123 -3.46 19.21 22.45
C ASP A 123 -4.15 17.86 22.16
N GLU A 124 -4.60 17.63 20.93
CA GLU A 124 -5.09 16.32 20.46
C GLU A 124 -4.02 15.24 20.64
N LEU A 125 -2.78 15.49 20.21
CA LEU A 125 -1.66 14.58 20.37
C LEU A 125 -1.34 14.33 21.84
N SER A 126 -1.32 15.36 22.66
CA SER A 126 -1.04 15.28 24.11
C SER A 126 -2.09 14.48 24.88
N SER A 127 -3.29 14.34 24.33
CA SER A 127 -4.37 13.52 24.90
C SER A 127 -4.20 12.02 24.64
N LYS A 128 -3.26 11.62 23.77
CA LYS A 128 -3.01 10.22 23.41
C LYS A 128 -2.24 9.49 24.52
N ASP A 129 -2.22 8.16 24.41
CA ASP A 129 -1.55 7.28 25.38
C ASP A 129 -0.04 7.60 25.49
N PRO A 130 0.51 7.73 26.72
CA PRO A 130 1.93 8.06 26.92
C PRO A 130 2.91 7.08 26.27
N ARG A 131 2.62 5.77 26.19
CA ARG A 131 3.52 4.81 25.52
C ARG A 131 3.55 5.01 24.01
N THR A 132 2.41 5.39 23.44
CA THR A 132 2.33 5.75 22.03
C THR A 132 3.15 7.01 21.76
N LEU A 133 3.05 8.02 22.64
CA LEU A 133 3.87 9.23 22.56
C LEU A 133 5.37 8.95 22.76
N GLU A 134 5.76 8.03 23.65
CA GLU A 134 7.15 7.55 23.80
C GLU A 134 7.65 6.91 22.50
N ARG A 135 6.86 6.02 21.88
CA ARG A 135 7.20 5.42 20.58
C ARG A 135 7.36 6.49 19.50
N MET A 136 6.48 7.48 19.47
CA MET A 136 6.56 8.58 18.50
C MET A 136 7.78 9.47 18.74
N ALA A 137 8.08 9.82 19.99
CA ALA A 137 9.28 10.60 20.32
C ALA A 137 10.56 9.85 19.94
N TYR A 138 10.61 8.54 20.16
CA TYR A 138 11.73 7.69 19.74
C TYR A 138 11.92 7.68 18.22
N VAL A 139 10.83 7.52 17.46
CA VAL A 139 10.87 7.58 15.98
C VAL A 139 11.25 8.98 15.49
N ALA A 140 10.73 10.03 16.15
CA ALA A 140 10.97 11.41 15.79
C ALA A 140 12.40 11.88 16.06
N HIS A 141 13.21 11.11 16.79
CA HIS A 141 14.59 11.47 17.09
C HIS A 141 15.39 11.77 15.80
N GLY A 142 16.04 12.93 15.75
CA GLY A 142 16.77 13.44 14.58
C GLY A 142 15.89 14.04 13.48
N THR A 143 14.58 14.16 13.72
CA THR A 143 13.64 14.88 12.86
C THR A 143 13.30 16.25 13.45
N GLU A 144 12.78 17.14 12.63
CA GLU A 144 12.31 18.47 13.01
C GLU A 144 11.11 18.45 13.96
N LEU A 145 10.35 17.36 13.99
CA LEU A 145 9.19 17.19 14.87
C LEU A 145 9.56 16.59 16.23
N GLU A 146 10.83 16.24 16.48
CA GLU A 146 11.28 15.65 17.75
C GLU A 146 10.79 16.44 18.96
N GLU A 147 10.98 17.76 18.95
CA GLU A 147 10.57 18.64 20.05
C GLU A 147 9.05 18.66 20.26
N VAL A 148 8.26 18.55 19.18
CA VAL A 148 6.79 18.52 19.22
C VAL A 148 6.29 17.27 19.94
N PHE A 149 6.84 16.10 19.59
CA PHE A 149 6.45 14.83 20.22
C PHE A 149 6.94 14.74 21.68
N LEU A 150 8.14 15.24 21.98
CA LEU A 150 8.62 15.34 23.36
C LEU A 150 7.75 16.28 24.20
N GLU A 151 7.28 17.39 23.64
CA GLU A 151 6.35 18.28 24.33
C GLU A 151 5.00 17.62 24.58
N ALA A 152 4.43 16.95 23.57
CA ALA A 152 3.17 16.23 23.75
C ALA A 152 3.28 15.16 24.85
N LEU A 153 4.39 14.42 24.89
CA LEU A 153 4.68 13.46 25.94
C LEU A 153 4.77 14.13 27.32
N ARG A 154 5.43 15.28 27.44
CA ARG A 154 5.50 16.05 28.70
C ARG A 154 4.14 16.55 29.19
N ARG A 155 3.24 16.89 28.27
CA ARG A 155 1.87 17.34 28.57
C ARG A 155 0.92 16.20 28.92
N SER A 156 1.23 14.98 28.49
CA SER A 156 0.40 13.82 28.75
C SER A 156 0.31 13.52 30.26
N ALA A 157 -0.91 13.27 30.76
CA ALA A 157 -1.16 12.90 32.14
C ALA A 157 -1.87 11.55 32.18
N GLY A 158 -1.23 10.52 32.74
CA GLY A 158 -1.92 9.24 32.99
C GLY A 158 -1.03 8.00 32.98
N SER A 159 -1.58 6.92 33.55
CA SER A 159 -1.01 5.58 33.46
C SER A 159 -1.45 4.89 32.17
N PRO A 160 -0.58 4.08 31.57
CA PRO A 160 -0.82 3.51 30.24
C PRO A 160 -1.95 2.47 30.24
N PRO A 161 -2.94 2.55 29.31
CA PRO A 161 -3.73 1.38 28.95
C PRO A 161 -2.85 0.29 28.32
N ARG A 162 -3.30 -0.97 28.43
CA ARG A 162 -2.64 -2.11 27.79
C ARG A 162 -2.97 -2.11 26.30
N ILE A 163 -1.95 -2.17 25.45
CA ILE A 163 -2.07 -2.47 24.02
C ILE A 163 -2.64 -3.89 23.90
N GLY A 164 -3.94 -3.97 23.64
CA GLY A 164 -4.62 -5.21 23.32
C GLY A 164 -5.14 -5.09 21.91
N GLY A 165 -4.50 -5.74 20.95
CA GLY A 165 -5.15 -6.01 19.67
C GLY A 165 -6.45 -6.74 19.98
N ARG A 166 -7.60 -6.18 19.60
CA ARG A 166 -8.87 -6.90 19.74
C ARG A 166 -8.73 -8.17 18.91
N LYS A 167 -8.89 -9.33 19.57
CA LYS A 167 -9.09 -10.57 18.82
C LYS A 167 -10.35 -10.38 18.00
N HIS A 168 -10.20 -10.31 16.67
CA HIS A 168 -11.34 -10.32 15.77
C HIS A 168 -11.95 -11.71 15.84
N GLU A 169 -13.09 -11.82 16.53
CA GLU A 169 -13.87 -13.05 16.53
C GLU A 169 -14.35 -13.28 15.10
N PRO A 170 -14.01 -14.43 14.48
CA PRO A 170 -14.43 -14.69 13.12
C PRO A 170 -15.97 -14.69 13.05
N PRO A 171 -16.57 -14.05 12.04
CA PRO A 171 -18.01 -14.12 11.87
C PRO A 171 -18.45 -15.58 11.73
N LYS A 172 -19.64 -15.89 12.26
CA LYS A 172 -20.25 -17.21 12.11
C LYS A 172 -20.25 -17.62 10.65
N ALA A 173 -19.77 -18.84 10.36
CA ALA A 173 -19.78 -19.40 9.03
C ALA A 173 -21.19 -19.36 8.43
N LEU A 174 -21.25 -19.08 7.14
CA LEU A 174 -22.48 -19.20 6.38
C LEU A 174 -22.85 -20.67 6.22
N SER A 175 -24.14 -20.93 6.01
CA SER A 175 -24.69 -22.28 5.86
C SER A 175 -25.54 -22.27 4.60
N PRO A 176 -24.91 -22.55 3.43
CA PRO A 176 -25.61 -22.55 2.15
C PRO A 176 -26.79 -23.51 2.17
N ARG A 177 -27.91 -23.06 1.64
CA ARG A 177 -29.11 -23.87 1.46
C ARG A 177 -28.97 -24.77 0.24
N GLU A 178 -29.41 -26.02 0.38
CA GLU A 178 -29.49 -26.99 -0.71
C GLU A 178 -30.88 -27.67 -0.75
N PRO A 179 -31.65 -27.57 -1.85
CA PRO A 179 -31.38 -26.73 -3.04
C PRO A 179 -31.56 -25.22 -2.73
N PRO A 180 -30.97 -24.32 -3.54
CA PRO A 180 -31.19 -22.89 -3.41
C PRO A 180 -32.67 -22.51 -3.52
N GLU A 181 -33.10 -21.55 -2.71
CA GLU A 181 -34.37 -20.84 -2.85
C GLU A 181 -34.24 -19.78 -3.95
N GLU A 182 -35.19 -19.81 -4.89
CA GLU A 182 -35.29 -18.79 -5.93
C GLU A 182 -35.83 -17.49 -5.36
N VAL A 183 -35.20 -16.37 -5.74
CA VAL A 183 -35.70 -15.03 -5.41
C VAL A 183 -36.65 -14.56 -6.53
N PRO A 184 -37.89 -14.15 -6.22
CA PRO A 184 -38.81 -13.65 -7.25
C PRO A 184 -38.27 -12.35 -7.90
N GLU A 185 -38.49 -12.18 -9.20
CA GLU A 185 -38.09 -10.96 -9.93
C GLU A 185 -38.82 -9.72 -9.38
N GLU A 186 -40.02 -9.90 -8.83
CA GLU A 186 -40.84 -8.87 -8.19
C GLU A 186 -40.14 -8.26 -6.97
N ALA A 187 -39.41 -9.06 -6.18
CA ALA A 187 -38.68 -8.54 -5.01
C ALA A 187 -37.58 -7.54 -5.41
N VAL A 188 -37.00 -7.68 -6.62
CA VAL A 188 -36.03 -6.73 -7.16
C VAL A 188 -36.72 -5.45 -7.64
N GLU A 189 -37.91 -5.59 -8.23
CA GLU A 189 -38.74 -4.48 -8.68
C GLU A 189 -39.30 -3.66 -7.52
N GLU A 190 -39.65 -4.28 -6.38
CA GLU A 190 -40.05 -3.58 -5.16
C GLU A 190 -38.94 -2.67 -4.61
N VAL A 191 -37.67 -2.94 -4.94
CA VAL A 191 -36.52 -2.14 -4.50
C VAL A 191 -36.19 -1.03 -5.50
N LEU A 192 -36.10 -1.38 -6.79
CA LEU A 192 -35.58 -0.50 -7.85
C LEU A 192 -36.67 0.09 -8.76
N GLY A 193 -37.92 -0.34 -8.63
CA GLY A 193 -39.04 0.14 -9.42
C GLY A 193 -39.50 1.54 -9.04
N GLU A 194 -40.47 2.06 -9.79
CA GLU A 194 -41.13 3.32 -9.48
C GLU A 194 -41.83 3.25 -8.12
N GLY A 195 -41.49 4.16 -7.20
CA GLY A 195 -41.99 4.12 -5.82
C GLY A 195 -41.41 2.99 -4.95
N GLY A 196 -40.39 2.28 -5.42
CA GLY A 196 -39.71 1.25 -4.63
C GLY A 196 -38.81 1.82 -3.54
N VAL A 197 -38.18 0.94 -2.75
CA VAL A 197 -37.33 1.29 -1.60
C VAL A 197 -36.27 2.36 -1.93
N CYS A 198 -35.63 2.27 -3.10
CA CYS A 198 -34.63 3.26 -3.51
C CYS A 198 -35.24 4.64 -3.77
N SER A 199 -36.46 4.69 -4.33
CA SER A 199 -37.19 5.95 -4.54
C SER A 199 -37.55 6.65 -3.24
N GLU A 200 -37.79 5.89 -2.17
CA GLU A 200 -38.14 6.44 -0.86
C GLU A 200 -36.92 6.88 -0.05
N ARG A 201 -35.81 6.13 -0.13
CA ARG A 201 -34.69 6.27 0.81
C ARG A 201 -33.43 6.88 0.21
N LEU A 202 -33.25 6.88 -1.11
CA LEU A 202 -32.07 7.42 -1.76
C LEU A 202 -32.37 8.82 -2.32
N PRO A 203 -31.76 9.89 -1.77
CA PRO A 203 -31.97 11.25 -2.27
C PRO A 203 -31.63 11.34 -3.76
N CYS A 204 -32.50 11.99 -4.53
CA CYS A 204 -32.33 12.17 -5.97
C CYS A 204 -32.29 10.85 -6.77
N TYR A 205 -32.88 9.77 -6.26
CA TYR A 205 -33.10 8.57 -7.05
C TYR A 205 -34.03 8.87 -8.23
N GLU A 206 -33.64 8.39 -9.40
CA GLU A 206 -34.43 8.46 -10.62
C GLU A 206 -34.68 7.04 -11.08
N HIS A 207 -35.95 6.66 -11.19
CA HIS A 207 -36.33 5.36 -11.72
C HIS A 207 -35.89 5.23 -13.18
N ARG A 208 -35.17 4.16 -13.49
CA ARG A 208 -34.69 3.86 -14.83
C ARG A 208 -35.11 2.45 -15.23
N PRO A 209 -36.00 2.27 -16.22
CA PRO A 209 -36.46 0.95 -16.64
C PRO A 209 -35.33 -0.01 -17.03
N GLN A 210 -34.23 0.51 -17.60
CA GLN A 210 -33.05 -0.28 -17.96
C GLN A 210 -32.32 -0.84 -16.73
N GLN A 211 -32.35 -0.11 -15.60
CA GLN A 211 -31.78 -0.57 -14.33
C GLN A 211 -32.56 -1.78 -13.79
N VAL A 212 -33.90 -1.68 -13.80
CA VAL A 212 -34.79 -2.76 -13.36
C VAL A 212 -34.67 -3.97 -14.28
N LEU A 213 -34.59 -3.75 -15.60
CA LEU A 213 -34.39 -4.81 -16.58
C LEU A 213 -33.09 -5.59 -16.33
N MET A 214 -31.98 -4.87 -16.10
CA MET A 214 -30.69 -5.49 -15.76
C MET A 214 -30.79 -6.26 -14.44
N ALA A 215 -31.42 -5.68 -13.42
CA ALA A 215 -31.53 -6.31 -12.11
C ALA A 215 -32.37 -7.60 -12.13
N LYS A 216 -33.48 -7.61 -12.88
CA LYS A 216 -34.28 -8.82 -13.14
C LYS A 216 -33.47 -9.89 -13.90
N ALA A 217 -32.67 -9.49 -14.89
CA ALA A 217 -31.80 -10.41 -15.61
C ALA A 217 -30.73 -11.03 -14.69
N VAL A 218 -30.11 -10.23 -13.81
CA VAL A 218 -29.14 -10.72 -12.81
C VAL A 218 -29.82 -11.67 -11.82
N CYS A 219 -31.04 -11.35 -11.35
CA CYS A 219 -31.82 -12.22 -10.48
C CYS A 219 -32.07 -13.61 -11.10
N ARG A 220 -32.53 -13.63 -12.35
CA ARG A 220 -32.71 -14.88 -13.10
C ARG A 220 -31.42 -15.68 -13.23
N ALA A 221 -30.31 -15.01 -13.53
CA ALA A 221 -29.02 -15.67 -13.67
C ALA A 221 -28.59 -16.35 -12.36
N PHE A 222 -28.78 -15.69 -11.20
CA PHE A 222 -28.51 -16.31 -9.90
C PHE A 222 -29.43 -17.49 -9.58
N ASN A 223 -30.74 -17.37 -9.84
CA ASN A 223 -31.68 -18.47 -9.59
C ASN A 223 -31.38 -19.71 -10.43
N LYS A 224 -30.97 -19.52 -11.68
CA LYS A 224 -30.74 -20.61 -12.64
C LYS A 224 -29.29 -21.10 -12.71
N GLY A 225 -28.34 -20.40 -12.10
CA GLY A 225 -26.91 -20.68 -12.25
C GLY A 225 -26.39 -20.41 -13.66
N GLU A 226 -26.88 -19.36 -14.32
CA GLU A 226 -26.52 -19.00 -15.70
C GLU A 226 -25.44 -17.90 -15.74
N VAL A 227 -24.70 -17.84 -16.85
CA VAL A 227 -23.77 -16.73 -17.14
C VAL A 227 -24.51 -15.62 -17.88
N LEU A 228 -24.50 -14.41 -17.31
CA LEU A 228 -25.07 -13.21 -17.92
C LEU A 228 -23.96 -12.23 -18.33
N LEU A 229 -23.98 -11.83 -19.60
CA LEU A 229 -23.23 -10.67 -20.08
C LEU A 229 -24.21 -9.51 -20.29
N ALA A 230 -24.01 -8.41 -19.56
CA ALA A 230 -24.86 -7.22 -19.64
C ALA A 230 -24.02 -5.98 -19.95
N GLU A 231 -24.34 -5.29 -21.03
CA GLU A 231 -23.81 -3.96 -21.33
C GLU A 231 -24.77 -2.90 -20.81
N ALA A 232 -24.26 -2.01 -19.96
CA ALA A 232 -25.05 -0.91 -19.41
C ALA A 232 -24.26 0.40 -19.44
N GLY A 233 -24.89 1.44 -19.98
CA GLY A 233 -24.29 2.78 -20.10
C GLY A 233 -23.92 3.37 -18.73
N THR A 234 -23.02 4.35 -18.73
CA THR A 234 -22.71 5.12 -17.52
C THR A 234 -23.96 5.82 -16.97
N GLY A 235 -24.11 5.87 -15.64
CA GLY A 235 -25.26 6.52 -14.99
C GLY A 235 -26.55 5.70 -14.97
N THR A 236 -26.58 4.50 -15.55
CA THR A 236 -27.74 3.59 -15.50
C THR A 236 -28.03 2.99 -14.12
N GLY A 237 -27.14 3.21 -13.14
CA GLY A 237 -27.26 2.62 -11.80
C GLY A 237 -26.84 1.15 -11.72
N LYS A 238 -25.84 0.76 -12.52
CA LYS A 238 -25.28 -0.61 -12.62
C LYS A 238 -25.01 -1.25 -11.25
N SER A 239 -24.36 -0.51 -10.35
CA SER A 239 -23.99 -1.02 -9.02
C SER A 239 -25.19 -1.54 -8.26
N LEU A 240 -26.26 -0.76 -8.14
CA LEU A 240 -27.48 -1.21 -7.47
C LEU A 240 -28.19 -2.31 -8.28
N ALA A 241 -28.14 -2.27 -9.61
CA ALA A 241 -28.77 -3.28 -10.45
C ALA A 241 -28.20 -4.69 -10.24
N TYR A 242 -26.90 -4.83 -9.97
CA TYR A 242 -26.32 -6.14 -9.62
C TYR A 242 -26.29 -6.41 -8.11
N LEU A 243 -26.14 -5.39 -7.25
CA LEU A 243 -26.05 -5.59 -5.80
C LEU A 243 -27.38 -5.98 -5.16
N VAL A 244 -28.50 -5.38 -5.60
CA VAL A 244 -29.83 -5.69 -5.04
C VAL A 244 -30.17 -7.19 -5.19
N PRO A 245 -30.18 -7.77 -6.41
CA PRO A 245 -30.43 -9.20 -6.56
C PRO A 245 -29.38 -10.07 -5.87
N ALA A 246 -28.10 -9.67 -5.83
CA ALA A 246 -27.07 -10.42 -5.12
C ALA A 246 -27.31 -10.47 -3.61
N VAL A 247 -27.69 -9.35 -2.98
CA VAL A 247 -28.00 -9.29 -1.55
C VAL A 247 -29.23 -10.12 -1.22
N LEU A 248 -30.31 -9.96 -1.97
CA LEU A 248 -31.55 -10.72 -1.76
C LEU A 248 -31.30 -12.22 -1.90
N TRP A 249 -30.58 -12.63 -2.94
CA TRP A 249 -30.25 -14.04 -3.20
C TRP A 249 -29.35 -14.63 -2.11
N CYS A 250 -28.27 -13.94 -1.72
CA CYS A 250 -27.39 -14.44 -0.66
C CYS A 250 -28.10 -14.51 0.70
N ALA A 251 -28.97 -13.54 1.02
CA ALA A 251 -29.73 -13.53 2.26
C ALA A 251 -30.73 -14.69 2.34
N ALA A 252 -31.43 -15.00 1.23
CA ALA A 252 -32.37 -16.12 1.15
C ALA A 252 -31.66 -17.49 1.24
N ASN A 253 -30.44 -17.57 0.69
CA ASN A 253 -29.72 -18.84 0.52
C ASN A 253 -28.64 -19.10 1.56
N GLY A 254 -28.28 -18.12 2.39
CA GLY A 254 -27.17 -18.24 3.34
C GLY A 254 -25.84 -18.54 2.63
N ASP A 255 -25.65 -18.02 1.41
CA ASP A 255 -24.54 -18.31 0.51
C ASP A 255 -23.81 -17.00 0.12
N ARG A 256 -22.75 -17.10 -0.69
CA ARG A 256 -21.79 -16.03 -0.97
C ARG A 256 -21.82 -15.59 -2.43
N THR A 257 -21.76 -14.28 -2.63
CA THR A 257 -21.49 -13.65 -3.93
C THR A 257 -20.23 -12.80 -3.84
N VAL A 258 -19.28 -13.08 -4.73
CA VAL A 258 -18.08 -12.25 -4.91
C VAL A 258 -18.41 -11.14 -5.90
N VAL A 259 -18.09 -9.88 -5.55
CA VAL A 259 -18.21 -8.72 -6.44
C VAL A 259 -16.81 -8.22 -6.73
N SER A 260 -16.40 -8.38 -7.99
CA SER A 260 -15.08 -8.02 -8.48
C SER A 260 -15.17 -6.76 -9.32
N THR A 261 -14.29 -5.78 -9.07
CA THR A 261 -14.20 -4.55 -9.88
C THR A 261 -12.75 -4.25 -10.27
N HIS A 262 -12.56 -3.34 -11.22
CA HIS A 262 -11.23 -3.06 -11.77
C HIS A 262 -10.31 -2.33 -10.78
N THR A 263 -10.82 -1.32 -10.06
CA THR A 263 -9.98 -0.44 -9.22
C THR A 263 -10.36 -0.51 -7.73
N LYS A 264 -9.42 -0.17 -6.85
CA LYS A 264 -9.69 -0.11 -5.41
C LYS A 264 -10.66 1.01 -5.04
N ASN A 265 -10.60 2.15 -5.72
CA ASN A 265 -11.56 3.24 -5.50
C ASN A 265 -13.00 2.80 -5.79
N LEU A 266 -13.21 1.98 -6.84
CA LEU A 266 -14.52 1.39 -7.12
C LEU A 266 -14.92 0.38 -6.04
N GLN A 267 -13.99 -0.43 -5.53
CA GLN A 267 -14.27 -1.32 -4.38
C GLN A 267 -14.72 -0.53 -3.16
N ASP A 268 -14.00 0.54 -2.84
CA ASP A 268 -14.29 1.40 -1.69
C ASP A 268 -15.63 2.11 -1.87
N GLN A 269 -15.96 2.57 -3.08
CA GLN A 269 -17.29 3.10 -3.39
C GLN A 269 -18.39 2.07 -3.12
N LEU A 270 -18.24 0.84 -3.63
CA LEU A 270 -19.22 -0.22 -3.39
C LEU A 270 -19.35 -0.54 -1.90
N PHE A 271 -18.22 -0.63 -1.18
CA PHE A 271 -18.18 -1.11 0.19
C PHE A 271 -18.57 -0.05 1.24
N PHE A 272 -18.16 1.21 1.05
CA PHE A 272 -18.40 2.28 2.03
C PHE A 272 -19.63 3.14 1.71
N LYS A 273 -20.21 3.03 0.50
CA LYS A 273 -21.39 3.80 0.09
C LYS A 273 -22.57 2.91 -0.30
N ASP A 274 -22.42 2.13 -1.37
CA ASP A 274 -23.57 1.42 -1.97
C ASP A 274 -24.09 0.29 -1.07
N ILE A 275 -23.18 -0.53 -0.49
CA ILE A 275 -23.53 -1.63 0.42
C ILE A 275 -24.14 -1.15 1.75
N PRO A 276 -23.59 -0.14 2.45
CA PRO A 276 -24.21 0.41 3.65
C PRO A 276 -25.61 0.95 3.39
N PHE A 277 -25.81 1.65 2.27
CA PHE A 277 -27.14 2.09 1.84
C PHE A 277 -28.10 0.89 1.71
N LEU A 278 -27.70 -0.18 1.02
CA LEU A 278 -28.56 -1.37 0.86
C LEU A 278 -28.86 -2.07 2.18
N ARG A 279 -27.90 -2.12 3.12
CA ARG A 279 -28.10 -2.68 4.46
C ARG A 279 -29.17 -1.91 5.23
N ASP A 280 -29.15 -0.59 5.12
CA ASP A 280 -30.10 0.27 5.83
C ASP A 280 -31.46 0.29 5.11
N ALA A 281 -31.47 0.15 3.78
CA ALA A 281 -32.66 0.27 2.95
C ALA A 281 -33.49 -1.02 2.85
N LEU A 282 -32.86 -2.18 2.61
CA LEU A 282 -33.56 -3.42 2.27
C LEU A 282 -34.22 -4.13 3.45
N GLY A 283 -33.78 -3.86 4.69
CA GLY A 283 -34.32 -4.53 5.88
C GLY A 283 -33.99 -6.04 5.98
N VAL A 284 -33.14 -6.56 5.08
CA VAL A 284 -32.66 -7.95 5.13
C VAL A 284 -31.29 -8.03 5.81
N PRO A 285 -31.06 -8.98 6.74
CA PRO A 285 -29.78 -9.09 7.42
C PRO A 285 -28.75 -9.74 6.50
N PHE A 286 -27.74 -8.97 6.09
CA PHE A 286 -26.58 -9.51 5.39
C PHE A 286 -25.27 -8.94 5.94
N ARG A 287 -24.17 -9.58 5.57
CA ARG A 287 -22.81 -9.24 5.99
C ARG A 287 -21.97 -9.03 4.74
N ALA A 288 -21.16 -7.98 4.73
CA ALA A 288 -20.24 -7.69 3.64
C ALA A 288 -18.80 -7.62 4.15
N ALA A 289 -17.86 -8.04 3.31
CA ALA A 289 -16.44 -7.89 3.57
C ALA A 289 -15.71 -7.31 2.34
N LEU A 290 -14.69 -6.49 2.61
CA LEU A 290 -13.76 -5.98 1.62
C LEU A 290 -12.44 -6.72 1.75
N VAL A 291 -11.94 -7.30 0.65
CA VAL A 291 -10.66 -8.00 0.63
C VAL A 291 -9.77 -7.37 -0.43
N LYS A 292 -8.60 -6.91 0.02
CA LYS A 292 -7.56 -6.36 -0.85
C LYS A 292 -6.35 -7.30 -0.84
N GLY A 293 -5.41 -7.07 -1.76
CA GLY A 293 -4.15 -7.84 -1.77
C GLY A 293 -3.38 -7.70 -0.45
N ARG A 294 -2.62 -8.72 -0.05
CA ARG A 294 -1.92 -8.78 1.26
C ARG A 294 -1.05 -7.57 1.56
N GLY A 295 -0.39 -7.02 0.53
CA GLY A 295 0.42 -5.82 0.63
C GLY A 295 -0.35 -4.53 0.97
N ASN A 296 -1.67 -4.58 1.18
CA ASN A 296 -2.44 -3.46 1.74
C ASN A 296 -2.53 -3.49 3.25
N TYR A 297 -2.25 -4.63 3.88
CA TYR A 297 -2.40 -4.81 5.33
C TYR A 297 -1.07 -4.67 6.05
N LEU A 298 -1.09 -3.94 7.18
CA LEU A 298 0.06 -3.87 8.10
C LEU A 298 0.40 -5.27 8.64
N CYS A 299 1.68 -5.65 8.57
CA CYS A 299 2.16 -6.87 9.21
C CYS A 299 2.59 -6.57 10.64
N ARG A 300 1.82 -7.03 11.63
CA ARG A 300 2.13 -6.85 13.06
C ARG A 300 3.51 -7.37 13.45
N ARG A 301 3.97 -8.49 12.86
CA ARG A 301 5.32 -9.02 13.07
C ARG A 301 6.39 -8.02 12.63
N ARG A 302 6.34 -7.59 11.37
CA ARG A 302 7.31 -6.63 10.80
C ARG A 302 7.27 -5.29 11.53
N TRP A 303 6.07 -4.84 11.94
CA TRP A 303 5.91 -3.65 12.77
C TRP A 303 6.65 -3.76 14.11
N GLU A 304 6.41 -4.81 14.89
CA GLU A 304 7.08 -4.96 16.19
C GLU A 304 8.59 -5.20 16.04
N ARG A 305 9.04 -5.88 14.97
CA ARG A 305 10.48 -6.02 14.68
C ARG A 305 11.14 -4.68 14.34
N LEU A 306 10.47 -3.84 13.55
CA LEU A 306 10.97 -2.51 13.22
C LEU A 306 11.21 -1.69 14.50
N PHE A 307 10.28 -1.75 15.46
CA PHE A 307 10.41 -1.05 16.75
C PHE A 307 11.43 -1.68 17.71
N ARG A 308 11.75 -2.97 17.56
CA ARG A 308 12.75 -3.65 18.39
C ARG A 308 14.16 -3.20 18.01
N ASP A 309 14.51 -3.35 16.74
CA ASP A 309 15.91 -3.21 16.30
C ASP A 309 16.09 -2.38 15.01
N GLY A 310 15.00 -2.10 14.27
CA GLY A 310 15.09 -1.52 12.92
C GLY A 310 14.96 0.02 12.83
N ILE A 311 14.57 0.73 13.89
CA ILE A 311 14.43 2.20 13.85
C ILE A 311 15.77 2.90 13.56
N SER A 312 16.88 2.36 14.08
CA SER A 312 18.24 2.88 13.85
C SER A 312 18.62 2.87 12.37
N GLU A 313 18.12 1.92 11.59
CA GLU A 313 18.39 1.77 10.15
C GLU A 313 17.55 2.71 9.28
N LEU A 314 16.49 3.31 9.84
CA LEU A 314 15.64 4.24 9.09
C LEU A 314 16.35 5.59 8.92
N ASN A 315 16.42 6.04 7.67
CA ASN A 315 16.85 7.40 7.38
C ASN A 315 15.82 8.43 7.85
N ARG A 316 16.19 9.72 7.84
CA ARG A 316 15.33 10.81 8.31
C ARG A 316 13.97 10.87 7.59
N HIS A 317 13.91 10.58 6.30
CA HIS A 317 12.67 10.57 5.53
C HIS A 317 11.77 9.39 5.93
N GLU A 318 12.33 8.19 6.08
CA GLU A 318 11.57 7.01 6.54
C GLU A 318 11.05 7.18 7.96
N ARG A 319 11.82 7.82 8.87
CA ARG A 319 11.34 8.17 10.21
C ARG A 319 10.13 9.09 10.16
N ARG A 320 10.16 10.15 9.33
CA ARG A 320 9.00 11.04 9.10
C ARG A 320 7.77 10.26 8.63
N LEU A 321 7.95 9.37 7.65
CA LEU A 321 6.85 8.53 7.16
C LEU A 321 6.32 7.60 8.25
N LEU A 322 7.20 7.01 9.05
CA LEU A 322 6.79 6.09 10.12
C LEU A 322 5.93 6.81 11.17
N LEU A 323 6.21 8.08 11.50
CA LEU A 323 5.42 8.86 12.46
C LEU A 323 3.93 8.89 12.10
N HIS A 324 3.61 9.06 10.82
CA HIS A 324 2.23 9.06 10.34
C HIS A 324 1.50 7.74 10.64
N LEU A 325 2.22 6.62 10.69
CA LEU A 325 1.64 5.31 10.93
C LEU A 325 1.54 4.95 12.41
N VAL A 326 2.24 5.61 13.33
CA VAL A 326 2.29 5.15 14.74
C VAL A 326 0.92 5.23 15.41
N LEU A 327 0.23 6.37 15.29
CA LEU A 327 -1.13 6.53 15.82
C LEU A 327 -2.12 5.64 15.06
N TRP A 328 -2.09 5.67 13.73
CA TRP A 328 -2.95 4.83 12.90
C TRP A 328 -2.81 3.33 13.25
N ALA A 329 -1.60 2.82 13.44
CA ALA A 329 -1.37 1.41 13.77
C ALA A 329 -1.91 1.01 15.15
N GLN A 330 -2.13 1.96 16.07
CA GLN A 330 -2.80 1.71 17.34
C GLN A 330 -4.33 1.72 17.21
N GLU A 331 -4.86 2.57 16.34
CA GLU A 331 -6.31 2.84 16.23
C GLU A 331 -7.01 1.99 15.15
N THR A 332 -6.28 1.53 14.13
CA THR A 332 -6.85 0.80 12.98
C THR A 332 -7.45 -0.55 13.36
N GLU A 333 -8.68 -0.79 12.88
CA GLU A 333 -9.38 -2.07 13.05
C GLU A 333 -9.11 -3.05 11.91
N THR A 334 -8.85 -2.55 10.70
CA THR A 334 -8.66 -3.39 9.51
C THR A 334 -7.19 -3.55 9.14
N GLY A 335 -6.32 -2.62 9.55
CA GLY A 335 -4.93 -2.53 9.16
C GLY A 335 -4.71 -2.24 7.68
N ASP A 336 -5.74 -1.85 6.95
CA ASP A 336 -5.66 -1.43 5.55
C ASP A 336 -5.10 -0.01 5.45
N VAL A 337 -3.97 0.13 4.76
CA VAL A 337 -3.30 1.42 4.59
C VAL A 337 -4.15 2.46 3.84
N GLU A 338 -5.22 2.06 3.13
CA GLU A 338 -6.15 3.02 2.51
C GLU A 338 -7.01 3.80 3.52
N GLU A 339 -7.11 3.32 4.76
CA GLU A 339 -7.66 4.14 5.85
C GLU A 339 -6.84 5.42 6.09
N HIS A 340 -5.55 5.38 5.71
CA HIS A 340 -4.66 6.53 5.78
C HIS A 340 -4.50 7.16 4.38
N ALA A 341 -5.49 7.96 3.98
CA ALA A 341 -5.63 8.52 2.63
C ALA A 341 -4.40 9.31 2.12
N GLY A 342 -3.56 9.83 3.02
CA GLY A 342 -2.34 10.58 2.69
C GLY A 342 -1.00 9.81 2.77
N PHE A 343 -1.00 8.50 3.02
CA PHE A 343 0.27 7.77 3.23
C PHE A 343 0.89 7.25 1.91
N PRO A 344 2.18 7.54 1.62
CA PRO A 344 2.83 7.02 0.42
C PRO A 344 3.10 5.52 0.53
N ARG A 345 2.52 4.76 -0.41
CA ARG A 345 2.64 3.28 -0.45
C ARG A 345 4.01 2.78 -0.93
N ARG A 346 4.86 3.63 -1.48
CA ARG A 346 6.19 3.27 -1.97
C ARG A 346 7.23 3.56 -0.88
N GLY A 347 8.33 2.80 -0.86
CA GLY A 347 9.37 2.94 0.15
C GLY A 347 9.01 2.19 1.43
N LEU A 348 8.86 2.91 2.55
CA LEU A 348 8.72 2.36 3.89
C LEU A 348 7.62 1.29 4.01
N TRP A 349 6.49 1.45 3.32
CA TRP A 349 5.37 0.50 3.40
C TRP A 349 5.78 -0.94 3.04
N GLY A 350 6.70 -1.11 2.07
CA GLY A 350 7.19 -2.44 1.69
C GLY A 350 7.91 -3.17 2.84
N LYS A 351 8.51 -2.42 3.77
CA LYS A 351 9.13 -2.95 5.00
C LYS A 351 8.10 -3.35 6.06
N LEU A 352 6.87 -2.84 5.96
CA LEU A 352 5.84 -2.94 7.01
C LEU A 352 4.65 -3.85 6.64
N CYS A 353 4.35 -4.01 5.35
CA CYS A 353 3.15 -4.71 4.91
C CYS A 353 3.29 -6.24 4.94
N SER A 354 2.17 -6.96 4.84
CA SER A 354 2.17 -8.41 4.69
C SER A 354 2.56 -8.82 3.27
N GLU A 355 3.54 -9.73 3.18
CA GLU A 355 4.04 -10.28 1.92
C GLU A 355 3.93 -11.81 1.96
N ALA A 356 3.45 -12.43 0.88
CA ALA A 356 3.11 -13.86 0.84
C ALA A 356 4.32 -14.75 1.16
N GLY A 357 5.46 -14.53 0.50
CA GLY A 357 6.65 -15.36 0.66
C GLY A 357 7.23 -15.37 2.09
N SER A 358 7.24 -14.23 2.78
CA SER A 358 7.82 -14.12 4.13
C SER A 358 6.81 -14.37 5.28
N CYS A 359 5.57 -14.74 4.95
CA CYS A 359 4.55 -14.91 5.96
C CYS A 359 4.64 -16.30 6.59
N LEU A 360 4.80 -16.34 7.92
CA LEU A 360 4.80 -17.58 8.71
C LEU A 360 3.43 -18.30 8.79
N GLY A 361 2.40 -17.76 8.14
CA GLY A 361 1.05 -18.34 8.13
C GLY A 361 0.50 -18.59 9.54
N ASN A 362 0.03 -19.82 9.78
CA ASN A 362 -0.51 -20.26 11.07
C ASN A 362 0.53 -20.30 12.19
N GLY A 363 1.82 -20.40 11.87
CA GLY A 363 2.92 -20.37 12.84
C GLY A 363 3.29 -18.96 13.31
N CYS A 364 2.71 -17.92 12.72
CA CYS A 364 3.00 -16.54 13.11
C CYS A 364 2.56 -16.26 14.56
N PRO A 365 3.42 -15.72 15.44
CA PRO A 365 3.04 -15.34 16.81
C PRO A 365 1.91 -14.30 16.88
N PHE A 366 1.70 -13.55 15.78
CA PHE A 366 0.67 -12.52 15.65
C PHE A 366 -0.57 -12.99 14.86
N TYR A 367 -0.74 -14.29 14.62
CA TYR A 367 -1.82 -14.83 13.77
C TYR A 367 -3.23 -14.35 14.17
N ASP A 368 -3.54 -14.41 15.47
CA ASP A 368 -4.85 -14.03 16.02
C ASP A 368 -5.22 -12.56 15.72
N VAL A 369 -4.20 -11.69 15.74
CA VAL A 369 -4.32 -10.22 15.54
C VAL A 369 -3.85 -9.77 14.16
N CYS A 370 -3.63 -10.71 13.24
CA CYS A 370 -3.17 -10.41 11.89
C CYS A 370 -4.30 -9.84 11.04
N PHE A 371 -4.09 -8.63 10.53
CA PHE A 371 -5.06 -7.90 9.71
C PHE A 371 -5.44 -8.62 8.40
N ALA A 372 -4.44 -9.15 7.68
CA ALA A 372 -4.70 -9.89 6.44
C ALA A 372 -5.52 -11.16 6.70
N MET A 373 -5.19 -11.92 7.76
CA MET A 373 -5.95 -13.11 8.14
C MET A 373 -7.34 -12.78 8.68
N SER A 374 -7.48 -11.65 9.40
CA SER A 374 -8.77 -11.15 9.86
C SER A 374 -9.68 -10.78 8.69
N ALA A 375 -9.17 -10.07 7.68
CA ALA A 375 -9.91 -9.77 6.46
C ALA A 375 -10.38 -11.04 5.73
N ARG A 376 -9.51 -12.06 5.61
CA ARG A 376 -9.86 -13.35 5.03
C ARG A 376 -10.95 -14.08 5.83
N ARG A 377 -10.81 -14.14 7.17
CA ARG A 377 -11.84 -14.73 8.06
C ARG A 377 -13.18 -14.00 7.94
N ARG A 378 -13.18 -12.67 7.84
CA ARG A 378 -14.39 -11.87 7.62
C ARG A 378 -15.04 -12.18 6.26
N ALA A 379 -14.24 -12.38 5.22
CA ALA A 379 -14.73 -12.72 3.88
C ALA A 379 -15.44 -14.07 3.83
N LEU A 380 -14.88 -15.10 4.50
CA LEU A 380 -15.47 -16.44 4.56
C LEU A 380 -16.85 -16.45 5.25
N GLY A 381 -17.06 -15.57 6.24
CA GLY A 381 -18.36 -15.44 6.91
C GLY A 381 -19.27 -14.35 6.35
N SER A 382 -18.99 -13.77 5.18
CA SER A 382 -19.78 -12.66 4.60
C SER A 382 -20.51 -13.07 3.33
N HIS A 383 -21.75 -12.59 3.19
CA HIS A 383 -22.66 -12.85 2.06
C HIS A 383 -22.18 -12.15 0.78
N ILE A 384 -21.69 -10.92 0.92
CA ILE A 384 -21.11 -10.12 -0.18
C ILE A 384 -19.63 -9.93 0.10
N VAL A 385 -18.77 -10.30 -0.85
CA VAL A 385 -17.32 -10.10 -0.74
C VAL A 385 -16.84 -9.23 -1.90
N VAL A 386 -16.40 -8.02 -1.59
CA VAL A 386 -15.90 -7.06 -2.58
C VAL A 386 -14.38 -7.22 -2.73
N VAL A 387 -13.92 -7.35 -3.98
CA VAL A 387 -12.52 -7.57 -4.35
C VAL A 387 -12.15 -6.84 -5.63
N ASN A 388 -10.86 -6.72 -5.98
CA ASN A 388 -10.48 -6.39 -7.35
C ASN A 388 -10.39 -7.64 -8.23
N HIS A 389 -10.45 -7.42 -9.54
CA HIS A 389 -10.17 -8.45 -10.54
C HIS A 389 -8.85 -9.17 -10.25
N SER A 390 -7.77 -8.41 -10.01
CA SER A 390 -6.45 -8.98 -9.73
C SER A 390 -6.47 -10.05 -8.64
N LEU A 391 -7.19 -9.79 -7.53
CA LEU A 391 -7.28 -10.75 -6.44
C LEU A 391 -8.09 -12.00 -6.82
N VAL A 392 -9.14 -11.87 -7.63
CA VAL A 392 -9.88 -13.02 -8.16
C VAL A 392 -8.97 -13.91 -8.99
N PHE A 393 -8.18 -13.33 -9.91
CA PHE A 393 -7.27 -14.10 -10.73
C PHE A 393 -6.14 -14.75 -9.91
N SER A 394 -5.61 -14.05 -8.91
CA SER A 394 -4.64 -14.63 -7.97
C SER A 394 -5.25 -15.75 -7.11
N ASP A 395 -6.50 -15.62 -6.67
CA ASP A 395 -7.21 -16.65 -5.90
C ASP A 395 -7.49 -17.91 -6.72
N LEU A 396 -7.92 -17.74 -7.98
CA LEU A 396 -8.14 -18.84 -8.92
C LEU A 396 -6.83 -19.59 -9.25
N ALA A 397 -5.72 -18.87 -9.43
CA ALA A 397 -4.40 -19.48 -9.60
C ALA A 397 -3.93 -20.24 -8.36
N ALA A 398 -4.41 -19.85 -7.18
CA ALA A 398 -4.11 -20.48 -5.90
C ALA A 398 -5.24 -21.41 -5.41
N GLU A 399 -6.04 -21.98 -6.33
CA GLU A 399 -7.12 -22.94 -6.06
C GLU A 399 -8.09 -22.50 -4.94
N HIS A 400 -8.57 -21.26 -4.99
CA HIS A 400 -9.52 -20.68 -4.03
C HIS A 400 -9.00 -20.58 -2.58
N SER A 401 -7.69 -20.62 -2.40
CA SER A 401 -7.07 -20.55 -1.08
C SER A 401 -7.19 -19.18 -0.40
N VAL A 402 -7.68 -18.12 -1.04
CA VAL A 402 -7.83 -16.78 -0.42
C VAL A 402 -9.29 -16.48 -0.14
N LEU A 403 -10.16 -16.57 -1.15
CA LEU A 403 -11.58 -16.23 -1.04
C LEU A 403 -12.42 -17.41 -0.55
N GLY A 404 -11.91 -18.64 -0.61
CA GLY A 404 -12.68 -19.85 -0.34
C GLY A 404 -13.75 -20.09 -1.42
N ASP A 405 -14.58 -21.12 -1.22
CA ASP A 405 -15.62 -21.44 -2.18
C ASP A 405 -16.71 -20.36 -2.23
N TYR A 406 -17.17 -20.07 -3.45
CA TYR A 406 -18.32 -19.20 -3.73
C TYR A 406 -19.07 -19.72 -4.95
N ARG A 407 -20.41 -19.63 -4.91
CA ARG A 407 -21.27 -20.07 -6.02
C ARG A 407 -21.41 -19.00 -7.10
N ASN A 408 -21.42 -17.74 -6.68
CA ASN A 408 -21.74 -16.60 -7.54
C ASN A 408 -20.60 -15.57 -7.59
N ILE A 409 -20.34 -15.03 -8.78
CA ILE A 409 -19.40 -13.93 -8.99
C ILE A 409 -19.96 -12.90 -9.96
N ILE A 410 -19.79 -11.63 -9.64
CA ILE A 410 -20.08 -10.47 -10.50
C ILE A 410 -18.76 -9.84 -10.89
N PHE A 411 -18.55 -9.60 -12.18
CA PHE A 411 -17.45 -8.77 -12.68
C PHE A 411 -17.98 -7.43 -13.18
N ASP A 412 -17.71 -6.37 -12.41
CA ASP A 412 -17.96 -4.99 -12.79
C ASP A 412 -16.80 -4.44 -13.63
N GLU A 413 -17.07 -3.61 -14.62
CA GLU A 413 -16.06 -3.16 -15.61
C GLU A 413 -15.33 -4.33 -16.30
N ALA A 414 -16.11 -5.35 -16.68
CA ALA A 414 -15.65 -6.61 -17.27
C ALA A 414 -14.78 -6.44 -18.53
N HIS A 415 -14.87 -5.29 -19.21
CA HIS A 415 -14.01 -4.94 -20.34
C HIS A 415 -12.50 -4.94 -20.00
N THR A 416 -12.15 -4.83 -18.71
CA THR A 416 -10.76 -4.88 -18.23
C THR A 416 -10.26 -6.29 -17.92
N LEU A 417 -11.15 -7.29 -17.87
CA LEU A 417 -10.81 -8.64 -17.42
C LEU A 417 -9.77 -9.31 -18.29
N GLU A 418 -9.85 -9.18 -19.63
CA GLU A 418 -8.89 -9.80 -20.54
C GLU A 418 -7.46 -9.34 -20.24
N LYS A 419 -7.29 -8.03 -20.05
CA LYS A 419 -6.00 -7.43 -19.70
C LYS A 419 -5.51 -7.90 -18.33
N VAL A 420 -6.39 -7.92 -17.33
CA VAL A 420 -6.02 -8.37 -15.98
C VAL A 420 -5.67 -9.86 -15.99
N ALA A 421 -6.49 -10.70 -16.62
CA ALA A 421 -6.24 -12.13 -16.80
C ALA A 421 -4.89 -12.37 -17.46
N SER A 422 -4.60 -11.67 -18.56
CA SER A 422 -3.33 -11.79 -19.29
C SER A 422 -2.12 -11.41 -18.43
N GLN A 423 -2.26 -10.39 -17.56
CA GLN A 423 -1.20 -9.99 -16.63
C GLN A 423 -0.98 -10.99 -15.50
N HIS A 424 -2.04 -11.62 -14.99
CA HIS A 424 -1.94 -12.60 -13.89
C HIS A 424 -1.56 -14.00 -14.35
N LEU A 425 -1.98 -14.40 -15.55
CA LEU A 425 -1.62 -15.68 -16.16
C LEU A 425 -0.31 -15.59 -16.96
N GLY A 426 0.14 -14.37 -17.26
CA GLY A 426 1.38 -14.08 -17.94
C GLY A 426 2.57 -13.93 -16.99
N ARG A 427 3.76 -13.78 -17.58
CA ARG A 427 5.01 -13.49 -16.84
C ARG A 427 5.56 -12.15 -17.31
N GLU A 428 5.95 -11.30 -16.36
CA GLU A 428 6.58 -9.99 -16.63
C GLU A 428 7.92 -9.90 -15.89
N LEU A 429 8.96 -9.49 -16.61
CA LEU A 429 10.28 -9.17 -16.06
C LEU A 429 10.70 -7.78 -16.44
N SER A 430 11.34 -7.09 -15.50
CA SER A 430 11.93 -5.78 -15.72
C SER A 430 13.25 -5.67 -14.95
N PRO A 431 14.14 -4.75 -15.34
CA PRO A 431 15.38 -4.51 -14.61
C PRO A 431 15.10 -4.03 -13.19
N TRP A 432 14.00 -3.29 -13.01
CA TRP A 432 13.55 -2.86 -11.69
C TRP A 432 13.13 -4.05 -10.80
N ARG A 433 12.40 -5.05 -11.32
CA ARG A 433 12.02 -6.25 -10.55
C ARG A 433 13.27 -7.01 -10.09
N LEU A 434 14.25 -7.19 -10.97
CA LEU A 434 15.54 -7.80 -10.64
C LEU A 434 16.27 -6.97 -9.57
N ARG A 435 16.54 -5.68 -9.83
CA ARG A 435 17.27 -4.80 -8.92
C ARG A 435 16.60 -4.73 -7.54
N SER A 436 15.29 -4.50 -7.51
CA SER A 436 14.53 -4.42 -6.25
C SER A 436 14.58 -5.71 -5.45
N LEU A 437 14.64 -6.88 -6.09
CA LEU A 437 14.75 -8.15 -5.39
C LEU A 437 16.16 -8.34 -4.82
N ILE A 438 17.22 -8.07 -5.60
CA ILE A 438 18.59 -8.20 -5.12
C ILE A 438 18.91 -7.15 -4.03
N SER A 439 18.36 -5.93 -4.13
CA SER A 439 18.47 -4.91 -3.08
C SER A 439 17.82 -5.32 -1.75
N LYS A 440 16.85 -6.25 -1.74
CA LYS A 440 16.32 -6.82 -0.48
C LYS A 440 17.37 -7.72 0.20
N LEU A 441 18.22 -8.41 -0.56
CA LEU A 441 19.32 -9.20 -0.01
C LEU A 441 20.44 -8.29 0.50
N TYR A 442 20.89 -7.36 -0.35
CA TYR A 442 21.97 -6.43 -0.02
C TYR A 442 21.94 -5.17 -0.89
N GLU A 443 22.13 -4.02 -0.24
CA GLU A 443 22.42 -2.73 -0.87
C GLU A 443 23.62 -2.08 -0.17
N GLY A 444 24.62 -1.68 -0.96
CA GLY A 444 25.83 -1.00 -0.47
C GLY A 444 25.64 0.52 -0.39
N GLY A 445 26.49 1.20 0.39
CA GLY A 445 26.44 2.65 0.56
C GLY A 445 27.16 3.12 1.83
N GLU A 446 26.85 4.34 2.30
CA GLU A 446 27.34 4.85 3.59
C GLU A 446 26.84 4.01 4.78
N ALA A 447 25.66 3.40 4.65
CA ALA A 447 25.14 2.38 5.53
C ALA A 447 24.73 1.15 4.70
N GLU A 448 25.32 0.00 4.99
CA GLU A 448 24.91 -1.27 4.38
C GLU A 448 23.50 -1.63 4.83
N SER A 449 22.68 -2.15 3.92
CA SER A 449 21.31 -2.59 4.23
C SER A 449 20.93 -3.87 3.50
N GLY A 450 19.84 -4.51 3.95
CA GLY A 450 19.34 -5.77 3.39
C GLY A 450 19.50 -6.95 4.36
N ILE A 451 18.86 -8.07 4.02
CA ILE A 451 18.79 -9.27 4.88
C ILE A 451 20.19 -9.79 5.23
N LEU A 452 21.11 -9.82 4.26
CA LEU A 452 22.47 -10.35 4.47
C LEU A 452 23.30 -9.45 5.39
N ALA A 453 23.16 -8.13 5.27
CA ALA A 453 23.86 -7.17 6.12
C ALA A 453 23.34 -7.26 7.57
N ALA A 454 22.02 -7.28 7.75
CA ALA A 454 21.38 -7.34 9.06
C ALA A 454 21.67 -8.66 9.78
N LEU A 455 21.51 -9.81 9.10
CA LEU A 455 21.88 -11.11 9.65
C LEU A 455 23.38 -11.18 9.98
N GLY A 456 24.24 -10.62 9.11
CA GLY A 456 25.67 -10.53 9.36
C GLY A 456 26.02 -9.70 10.60
N ALA A 457 25.29 -8.62 10.85
CA ALA A 457 25.46 -7.78 12.05
C ALA A 457 25.02 -8.50 13.33
N GLU A 458 23.88 -9.20 13.29
CA GLU A 458 23.38 -9.99 14.42
C GLU A 458 24.34 -11.13 14.77
N LEU A 459 24.76 -11.91 13.77
CA LEU A 459 25.75 -12.96 13.96
C LEU A 459 27.08 -12.40 14.47
N LYS A 460 27.42 -11.14 14.15
CA LYS A 460 28.61 -10.49 14.71
C LYS A 460 28.48 -10.20 16.21
N ALA A 461 27.27 -10.00 16.70
CA ALA A 461 26.98 -9.72 18.11
C ALA A 461 26.80 -11.00 18.97
N THR A 462 26.50 -12.15 18.36
CA THR A 462 26.26 -13.42 19.07
C THR A 462 27.43 -14.40 18.95
N ASP A 463 27.71 -15.17 20.01
CA ASP A 463 28.71 -16.24 19.98
C ASP A 463 28.04 -17.58 19.58
N ALA A 464 28.00 -17.87 18.27
CA ALA A 464 27.36 -19.07 17.71
C ALA A 464 28.41 -20.02 17.08
N PRO A 465 28.25 -21.36 17.21
CA PRO A 465 29.08 -22.34 16.52
C PRO A 465 29.04 -22.14 15.00
N GLY A 466 30.16 -22.33 14.30
CA GLY A 466 30.21 -22.20 12.84
C GLY A 466 30.10 -20.77 12.29
N ARG A 467 29.94 -19.76 13.16
CA ARG A 467 29.78 -18.33 12.80
C ARG A 467 30.81 -17.83 11.78
N SER A 468 32.08 -18.18 11.91
CA SER A 468 33.13 -17.68 11.00
C SER A 468 32.92 -18.16 9.56
N ALA A 469 32.49 -19.40 9.37
CA ALA A 469 32.24 -19.95 8.04
C ALA A 469 31.01 -19.28 7.40
N ILE A 470 29.97 -19.04 8.20
CA ILE A 470 28.73 -18.42 7.74
C ILE A 470 28.90 -16.93 7.46
N LEU A 471 29.65 -16.19 8.28
CA LEU A 471 30.03 -14.81 7.96
C LEU A 471 30.83 -14.72 6.64
N GLY A 472 31.71 -15.70 6.39
CA GLY A 472 32.37 -15.84 5.09
C GLY A 472 31.36 -16.06 3.95
N LYS A 473 30.38 -16.95 4.16
CA LYS A 473 29.33 -17.22 3.17
C LYS A 473 28.43 -16.02 2.88
N ILE A 474 28.09 -15.24 3.91
CA ILE A 474 27.37 -13.97 3.77
C ILE A 474 28.18 -13.00 2.92
N GLY A 475 29.50 -12.90 3.16
CA GLY A 475 30.40 -12.09 2.35
C GLY A 475 30.42 -12.51 0.87
N GLU A 476 30.51 -13.81 0.58
CA GLU A 476 30.42 -14.35 -0.79
C GLU A 476 29.09 -13.97 -1.46
N LEU A 477 27.97 -14.10 -0.75
CA LEU A 477 26.64 -13.77 -1.26
C LEU A 477 26.47 -12.26 -1.51
N ILE A 478 27.07 -11.41 -0.69
CA ILE A 478 27.09 -9.96 -0.89
C ILE A 478 27.80 -9.60 -2.20
N VAL A 479 28.96 -10.21 -2.47
CA VAL A 479 29.68 -10.04 -3.75
C VAL A 479 28.81 -10.50 -4.91
N LEU A 480 28.19 -11.69 -4.77
CA LEU A 480 27.33 -12.25 -5.80
C LEU A 480 26.08 -11.39 -6.08
N CYS A 481 25.55 -10.69 -5.08
CA CYS A 481 24.47 -9.71 -5.28
C CYS A 481 24.93 -8.57 -6.20
N GLY A 482 26.17 -8.09 -6.05
CA GLY A 482 26.78 -7.11 -6.96
C GLY A 482 26.90 -7.66 -8.38
N ASP A 483 27.47 -8.85 -8.53
CA ASP A 483 27.66 -9.51 -9.82
C ASP A 483 26.33 -9.71 -10.58
N VAL A 484 25.27 -10.09 -9.87
CA VAL A 484 23.93 -10.28 -10.46
C VAL A 484 23.28 -8.95 -10.87
N LYS A 485 23.45 -7.88 -10.08
CA LYS A 485 22.98 -6.54 -10.46
C LYS A 485 23.68 -6.09 -11.75
N GLU A 486 25.00 -6.25 -11.84
CA GLU A 486 25.79 -5.87 -13.02
C GLU A 486 25.43 -6.72 -14.24
N ALA A 487 25.30 -8.04 -14.08
CA ALA A 487 24.87 -8.94 -15.15
C ALA A 487 23.48 -8.56 -15.69
N GLY A 488 22.56 -8.17 -14.79
CA GLY A 488 21.25 -7.65 -15.13
C GLY A 488 21.31 -6.37 -15.95
N GLU A 489 22.09 -5.39 -15.51
CA GLU A 489 22.27 -4.12 -16.22
C GLU A 489 22.84 -4.32 -17.62
N ARG A 490 23.82 -5.22 -17.78
CA ARG A 490 24.37 -5.57 -19.10
C ARG A 490 23.32 -6.22 -19.99
N PHE A 491 22.64 -7.27 -19.50
CA PHE A 491 21.62 -7.99 -20.27
C PHE A 491 20.49 -7.05 -20.74
N PHE A 492 19.88 -6.28 -19.84
CA PHE A 492 18.77 -5.39 -20.21
C PHE A 492 19.24 -4.15 -20.99
N GLY A 493 20.45 -3.66 -20.74
CA GLY A 493 21.03 -2.54 -21.48
C GLY A 493 21.28 -2.88 -22.95
N GLU A 494 21.88 -4.04 -23.23
CA GLU A 494 22.07 -4.51 -24.60
C GLU A 494 20.75 -4.84 -25.30
N LEU A 495 19.80 -5.42 -24.56
CA LEU A 495 18.46 -5.67 -25.07
C LEU A 495 17.74 -4.37 -25.45
N ALA A 496 17.93 -3.28 -24.68
CA ALA A 496 17.37 -1.97 -24.97
C ALA A 496 17.90 -1.40 -26.29
N GLY A 497 19.18 -1.63 -26.59
CA GLY A 497 19.81 -1.23 -27.85
C GLY A 497 19.18 -1.85 -29.10
N ARG A 498 18.35 -2.89 -28.95
CA ARG A 498 17.63 -3.54 -30.07
C ARG A 498 16.31 -2.87 -30.42
N PHE A 499 15.81 -1.96 -29.60
CA PHE A 499 14.57 -1.25 -29.88
C PHE A 499 14.81 -0.09 -30.83
N PRO A 500 13.87 0.18 -31.77
CA PRO A 500 13.87 1.47 -32.46
C PRO A 500 13.65 2.61 -31.46
N ASP A 501 13.97 3.84 -31.85
CA ASP A 501 13.74 5.04 -31.02
C ASP A 501 12.31 4.99 -30.41
N PRO A 502 12.18 4.89 -29.07
CA PRO A 502 10.90 4.69 -28.41
C PRO A 502 9.92 5.85 -28.62
N GLY A 503 10.39 7.03 -29.00
CA GLY A 503 9.56 8.22 -29.16
C GLY A 503 8.73 8.53 -27.90
N PRO A 504 7.65 9.33 -28.03
CA PRO A 504 6.84 9.77 -26.88
C PRO A 504 5.91 8.68 -26.32
N TYR A 505 5.71 7.57 -27.03
CA TYR A 505 4.75 6.52 -26.67
C TYR A 505 5.40 5.20 -26.24
N GLY A 506 6.73 5.09 -26.33
CA GLY A 506 7.45 3.83 -26.11
C GLY A 506 7.42 2.92 -27.33
N ALA A 507 8.18 1.82 -27.28
CA ALA A 507 8.26 0.82 -28.34
C ALA A 507 7.83 -0.55 -27.82
N LYS A 508 7.14 -1.34 -28.67
CA LYS A 508 6.77 -2.73 -28.38
C LYS A 508 7.17 -3.62 -29.54
N VAL A 509 7.86 -4.72 -29.25
CA VAL A 509 8.33 -5.69 -30.23
C VAL A 509 7.78 -7.07 -29.89
N ARG A 510 7.07 -7.69 -30.84
CA ARG A 510 6.61 -9.07 -30.69
C ARG A 510 7.76 -10.03 -30.97
N ILE A 511 7.97 -10.99 -30.06
CA ILE A 511 9.02 -11.99 -30.16
C ILE A 511 8.39 -13.29 -30.66
N ARG A 512 8.89 -13.83 -31.79
CA ARG A 512 8.34 -15.03 -32.44
C ARG A 512 9.25 -16.24 -32.34
N ASP A 513 10.54 -16.01 -32.17
CA ASP A 513 11.56 -17.03 -32.04
C ASP A 513 12.71 -16.51 -31.17
N GLY A 514 13.64 -17.40 -30.80
CA GLY A 514 14.80 -17.07 -29.96
C GLY A 514 15.82 -16.15 -30.63
N LYS A 515 15.69 -15.81 -31.92
CA LYS A 515 16.67 -14.96 -32.64
C LYS A 515 16.76 -13.56 -32.05
N PHE A 516 15.69 -13.11 -31.41
CA PHE A 516 15.69 -11.83 -30.69
C PHE A 516 16.75 -11.77 -29.60
N PHE A 517 17.13 -12.93 -29.03
CA PHE A 517 18.07 -13.05 -27.91
C PHE A 517 19.48 -13.51 -28.32
N GLU A 518 19.72 -13.91 -29.58
CA GLU A 518 20.99 -14.53 -30.03
C GLU A 518 22.23 -13.75 -29.62
N GLU A 519 22.21 -12.41 -29.76
CA GLU A 519 23.35 -11.55 -29.45
C GLU A 519 23.53 -11.29 -27.94
N VAL A 520 22.51 -11.55 -27.12
CA VAL A 520 22.54 -11.37 -25.66
C VAL A 520 22.58 -12.70 -24.90
N LEU A 521 22.76 -13.83 -25.59
CA LEU A 521 22.75 -15.17 -24.99
C LEU A 521 23.82 -15.32 -23.90
N GLU A 522 25.04 -14.83 -24.13
CA GLU A 522 26.12 -14.93 -23.13
C GLU A 522 25.76 -14.15 -21.85
N HIS A 523 25.16 -12.96 -21.99
CA HIS A 523 24.70 -12.14 -20.87
C HIS A 523 23.53 -12.78 -20.13
N LEU A 524 22.58 -13.37 -20.87
CA LEU A 524 21.46 -14.14 -20.32
C LEU A 524 21.96 -15.35 -19.51
N GLU A 525 22.89 -16.13 -20.06
CA GLU A 525 23.47 -17.29 -19.37
C GLU A 525 24.28 -16.90 -18.14
N GLY A 526 25.00 -15.77 -18.20
CA GLY A 526 25.68 -15.17 -17.05
C GLY A 526 24.70 -14.81 -15.93
N LEU A 527 23.63 -14.08 -16.27
CA LEU A 527 22.59 -13.68 -15.31
C LEU A 527 21.88 -14.90 -14.70
N LEU A 528 21.47 -15.87 -15.51
CA LEU A 528 20.84 -17.11 -15.04
C LEU A 528 21.76 -17.93 -14.12
N ARG A 529 23.08 -17.97 -14.40
CA ARG A 529 24.06 -18.60 -13.51
C ARG A 529 24.14 -17.87 -12.17
N GLY A 530 24.27 -16.54 -12.19
CA GLY A 530 24.33 -15.75 -10.96
C GLY A 530 23.09 -15.91 -10.09
N LEU A 531 21.88 -15.88 -10.68
CA LEU A 531 20.63 -16.12 -9.96
C LEU A 531 20.58 -17.52 -9.32
N ARG A 532 21.00 -18.57 -10.05
CA ARG A 532 21.09 -19.94 -9.49
C ARG A 532 22.07 -20.03 -8.33
N SER A 533 23.26 -19.46 -8.47
CA SER A 533 24.26 -19.45 -7.41
C SER A 533 23.79 -18.66 -6.18
N LEU A 534 22.99 -17.61 -6.35
CA LEU A 534 22.32 -16.92 -5.24
C LEU A 534 21.35 -17.86 -4.53
N CYS A 535 20.45 -18.54 -5.26
CA CYS A 535 19.51 -19.50 -4.67
C CYS A 535 20.23 -20.61 -3.89
N GLU A 536 21.29 -21.17 -4.46
CA GLU A 536 22.11 -22.21 -3.80
C GLU A 536 22.76 -21.69 -2.51
N GLY A 537 23.34 -20.49 -2.54
CA GLY A 537 23.96 -19.91 -1.35
C GLY A 537 22.94 -19.53 -0.27
N LEU A 538 21.76 -19.02 -0.65
CA LEU A 538 20.67 -18.75 0.28
C LEU A 538 20.12 -20.04 0.91
N ASN A 539 20.04 -21.14 0.14
CA ASN A 539 19.68 -22.46 0.67
C ASN A 539 20.65 -22.94 1.75
N VAL A 540 21.96 -22.77 1.53
CA VAL A 540 22.98 -23.13 2.52
C VAL A 540 22.81 -22.31 3.81
N LEU A 541 22.55 -21.01 3.70
CA LEU A 541 22.27 -20.17 4.87
C LEU A 541 20.99 -20.59 5.62
N GLY A 542 19.91 -20.87 4.88
CA GLY A 542 18.64 -21.31 5.46
C GLY A 542 18.75 -22.65 6.19
N GLY A 543 19.50 -23.60 5.64
CA GLY A 543 19.78 -24.88 6.28
C GLY A 543 20.63 -24.73 7.55
N TRP A 544 21.61 -23.83 7.56
CA TRP A 544 22.39 -23.56 8.77
C TRP A 544 21.55 -22.96 9.90
N LEU A 545 20.62 -22.05 9.59
CA LEU A 545 19.69 -21.48 10.57
C LEU A 545 18.73 -22.51 11.18
N GLU A 546 18.50 -23.65 10.53
CA GLU A 546 17.68 -24.74 11.05
C GLU A 546 18.40 -25.53 12.16
N GLU A 547 19.70 -25.70 12.02
CA GLU A 547 20.51 -26.54 12.92
C GLU A 547 20.97 -25.78 14.19
N GLU A 548 21.12 -24.46 14.10
CA GLU A 548 21.73 -23.64 15.14
C GLU A 548 20.71 -22.84 15.96
N LYS A 549 21.03 -22.61 17.24
CA LYS A 549 20.19 -21.80 18.16
C LYS A 549 20.48 -20.31 18.03
N VAL A 550 20.29 -19.75 16.84
CA VAL A 550 20.32 -18.29 16.63
C VAL A 550 18.99 -17.70 17.15
N ALA A 551 19.05 -16.51 17.75
CA ALA A 551 17.83 -15.79 18.12
C ALA A 551 17.01 -15.52 16.85
N ASP A 552 15.68 -15.63 16.95
CA ASP A 552 14.77 -15.37 15.83
C ASP A 552 15.11 -16.15 14.53
N ALA A 553 15.78 -17.32 14.62
CA ALA A 553 16.24 -18.11 13.48
C ALA A 553 15.12 -18.50 12.50
N GLU A 554 13.93 -18.85 13.01
CA GLU A 554 12.76 -19.15 12.18
C GLU A 554 12.33 -17.94 11.33
N GLU A 555 12.47 -16.73 11.87
CA GLU A 555 12.12 -15.50 11.17
C GLU A 555 13.14 -15.17 10.08
N TRP A 556 14.43 -15.27 10.40
CA TRP A 556 15.51 -15.13 9.41
C TRP A 556 15.38 -16.14 8.28
N ARG A 557 15.10 -17.40 8.62
CA ARG A 557 14.88 -18.46 7.64
C ARG A 557 13.70 -18.14 6.74
N ALA A 558 12.56 -17.73 7.29
CA ALA A 558 11.39 -17.38 6.49
C ALA A 558 11.65 -16.20 5.53
N GLU A 559 12.48 -15.24 5.92
CA GLU A 559 12.86 -14.13 5.04
C GLU A 559 13.85 -14.54 3.96
N LEU A 560 14.83 -15.38 4.28
CA LEU A 560 15.76 -15.94 3.31
C LEU A 560 15.05 -16.86 2.31
N ASP A 561 14.18 -17.74 2.78
CA ASP A 561 13.38 -18.65 1.95
C ASP A 561 12.47 -17.85 1.01
N ALA A 562 11.78 -16.82 1.52
CA ALA A 562 10.94 -15.94 0.70
C ALA A 562 11.70 -15.27 -0.45
N VAL A 563 12.91 -14.77 -0.16
CA VAL A 563 13.72 -14.11 -1.18
C VAL A 563 14.36 -15.13 -2.12
N ARG A 564 14.81 -16.28 -1.61
CA ARG A 564 15.31 -17.40 -2.43
C ARG A 564 14.26 -17.84 -3.44
N ASP A 565 13.03 -18.07 -2.99
CA ASP A 565 11.94 -18.54 -3.85
C ASP A 565 11.63 -17.48 -4.91
N ALA A 566 11.59 -16.21 -4.54
CA ALA A 566 11.43 -15.10 -5.49
C ALA A 566 12.59 -15.00 -6.49
N VAL A 567 13.84 -15.29 -6.09
CA VAL A 567 15.00 -15.33 -7.01
C VAL A 567 14.89 -16.52 -7.96
N GLY A 568 14.43 -17.67 -7.47
CA GLY A 568 14.15 -18.86 -8.26
C GLY A 568 13.06 -18.61 -9.32
N GLU A 569 11.93 -18.05 -8.90
CA GLU A 569 10.85 -17.62 -9.80
C GLU A 569 11.34 -16.63 -10.85
N LEU A 570 12.17 -15.65 -10.46
CA LEU A 570 12.75 -14.69 -11.39
C LEU A 570 13.63 -15.38 -12.45
N ALA A 571 14.42 -16.38 -12.06
CA ALA A 571 15.25 -17.15 -12.98
C ALA A 571 14.39 -18.02 -13.92
N GLU A 572 13.32 -18.64 -13.40
CA GLU A 572 12.37 -19.40 -14.21
C GLU A 572 11.61 -18.53 -15.20
N ASP A 573 11.13 -17.37 -14.76
CA ASP A 573 10.49 -16.38 -15.62
C ASP A 573 11.45 -15.90 -16.71
N LEU A 574 12.71 -15.64 -16.36
CA LEU A 574 13.73 -15.17 -17.30
C LEU A 574 13.99 -16.22 -18.36
N LYS A 575 14.14 -17.48 -17.95
CA LYS A 575 14.27 -18.61 -18.86
C LYS A 575 13.02 -18.76 -19.75
N PHE A 576 11.83 -18.75 -19.16
CA PHE A 576 10.57 -18.95 -19.89
C PHE A 576 10.33 -17.87 -20.95
N THR A 577 10.58 -16.61 -20.61
CA THR A 577 10.36 -15.46 -21.52
C THR A 577 11.39 -15.36 -22.63
N THR A 578 12.56 -16.00 -22.47
CA THR A 578 13.66 -15.97 -23.44
C THR A 578 13.77 -17.20 -24.33
N GLU A 579 13.29 -18.37 -23.87
CA GLU A 579 13.26 -19.60 -24.69
C GLU A 579 12.23 -19.55 -25.83
N VAL A 580 11.13 -18.80 -25.66
CA VAL A 580 10.07 -18.60 -26.69
C VAL A 580 9.57 -19.94 -27.27
N GLY A 581 9.50 -20.98 -26.45
CA GLY A 581 9.31 -22.37 -26.92
C GLY A 581 7.87 -22.91 -26.86
N ARG A 582 6.93 -22.14 -26.32
CA ARG A 582 5.54 -22.57 -26.09
C ARG A 582 4.62 -21.99 -27.16
N GLU A 583 3.99 -22.86 -27.97
CA GLU A 583 3.06 -22.44 -29.01
C GLU A 583 1.77 -21.81 -28.46
N ASP A 584 1.40 -22.12 -27.21
CA ASP A 584 0.21 -21.61 -26.54
C ASP A 584 0.45 -20.30 -25.76
N PHE A 585 1.59 -19.65 -25.97
CA PHE A 585 1.94 -18.35 -25.38
C PHE A 585 2.32 -17.33 -26.46
N VAL A 586 2.05 -16.05 -26.17
CA VAL A 586 2.59 -14.91 -26.92
C VAL A 586 3.67 -14.24 -26.10
N TYR A 587 4.78 -13.92 -26.77
CA TYR A 587 5.93 -13.25 -26.17
C TYR A 587 6.13 -11.88 -26.81
N TRP A 588 6.46 -10.88 -25.99
CA TRP A 588 6.80 -9.54 -26.48
C TRP A 588 7.72 -8.82 -25.50
N ALA A 589 8.41 -7.80 -25.99
CA ALA A 589 9.20 -6.91 -25.17
C ALA A 589 8.74 -5.46 -25.34
N GLU A 590 8.80 -4.67 -24.26
CA GLU A 590 8.36 -3.28 -24.22
C GLU A 590 9.49 -2.38 -23.72
N LEU A 591 9.70 -1.24 -24.37
CA LEU A 591 10.57 -0.17 -23.92
C LEU A 591 9.71 1.07 -23.60
N PRO A 592 9.66 1.53 -22.33
CA PRO A 592 8.83 2.67 -21.94
C PRO A 592 9.32 3.99 -22.56
N PRO A 593 8.45 5.01 -22.66
CA PRO A 593 8.81 6.30 -23.23
C PRO A 593 9.88 7.03 -22.40
N GLY A 594 10.77 7.75 -23.09
CA GLY A 594 11.84 8.57 -22.50
C GLY A 594 13.21 8.28 -23.12
N GLU A 595 13.96 9.33 -23.46
CA GLU A 595 15.32 9.21 -24.01
C GLU A 595 16.27 8.48 -23.04
N GLY A 596 17.09 7.56 -23.58
CA GLY A 596 18.18 6.90 -22.85
C GLY A 596 17.75 5.88 -21.79
N ARG A 597 16.48 5.45 -21.75
CA ARG A 597 16.03 4.43 -20.79
C ARG A 597 16.43 3.03 -21.23
N THR A 598 16.94 2.23 -20.30
CA THR A 598 17.28 0.80 -20.46
C THR A 598 16.25 -0.13 -19.80
N GLU A 599 15.06 0.39 -19.47
CA GLU A 599 13.99 -0.33 -18.77
C GLU A 599 13.19 -1.26 -19.68
N VAL A 600 13.87 -2.17 -20.40
CA VAL A 600 13.18 -3.16 -21.23
C VAL A 600 12.40 -4.13 -20.36
N LYS A 601 11.11 -4.27 -20.64
CA LYS A 601 10.25 -5.28 -20.05
C LYS A 601 10.13 -6.48 -20.98
N LEU A 602 10.30 -7.68 -20.43
CA LEU A 602 10.01 -8.94 -21.12
C LEU A 602 8.67 -9.48 -20.62
N CYS A 603 7.78 -9.81 -21.55
CA CYS A 603 6.42 -10.19 -21.24
C CYS A 603 6.03 -11.48 -21.99
N SER A 604 5.23 -12.30 -21.33
CA SER A 604 4.54 -13.43 -21.96
C SER A 604 3.12 -13.56 -21.42
N ALA A 605 2.19 -14.05 -22.23
CA ALA A 605 0.82 -14.34 -21.81
C ALA A 605 0.27 -15.55 -22.59
N PRO A 606 -0.58 -16.39 -21.97
CA PRO A 606 -1.18 -17.51 -22.68
C PRO A 606 -2.13 -17.02 -23.77
N LEU A 607 -2.17 -17.72 -24.91
CA LEU A 607 -3.15 -17.51 -25.98
C LEU A 607 -4.57 -17.95 -25.56
N ASP A 608 -4.64 -18.99 -24.74
CA ASP A 608 -5.88 -19.59 -24.26
C ASP A 608 -5.90 -19.63 -22.73
N VAL A 609 -7.03 -19.26 -22.12
CA VAL A 609 -7.23 -19.42 -20.67
C VAL A 609 -7.23 -20.92 -20.33
N PRO A 610 -6.53 -21.36 -19.25
CA PRO A 610 -6.37 -22.77 -18.90
C PRO A 610 -7.68 -23.56 -18.88
N PRO A 611 -7.69 -24.85 -19.29
CA PRO A 611 -8.90 -25.68 -19.29
C PRO A 611 -9.59 -25.77 -17.92
N SER A 612 -8.84 -25.71 -16.82
CA SER A 612 -9.38 -25.68 -15.45
C SER A 612 -10.31 -24.50 -15.18
N TRP A 613 -10.17 -23.41 -15.93
CA TRP A 613 -11.05 -22.24 -15.87
C TRP A 613 -12.27 -22.37 -16.78
N ARG A 614 -12.21 -23.26 -17.78
CA ARG A 614 -13.33 -23.59 -18.67
C ARG A 614 -14.24 -24.65 -18.05
N SER A 615 -13.74 -25.42 -17.08
CA SER A 615 -14.42 -26.57 -16.46
C SER A 615 -15.01 -26.26 -15.07
N SER A 616 -15.56 -25.07 -14.84
CA SER A 616 -16.36 -24.81 -13.62
C SER A 616 -17.73 -25.49 -13.63
N THR A 617 -18.08 -26.23 -14.68
CA THR A 617 -19.30 -27.06 -14.77
C THR A 617 -19.18 -28.43 -14.10
N GLY A 618 -18.19 -28.62 -13.22
CA GLY A 618 -17.87 -29.93 -12.64
C GLY A 618 -17.71 -29.94 -11.12
N ARG A 619 -18.71 -29.45 -10.38
CA ARG A 619 -19.09 -29.98 -9.05
C ARG A 619 -20.47 -29.53 -8.63
#